data_AF-A0A7M1TCW4-F1
#
_entry.id   AF-A0A7M1TCW4-F1
#
_cell.length_a   1.000
_cell.length_b   1.000
_cell.length_c   1.000
_cell.angle_alpha   90.00
_cell.angle_beta   90.00
_cell.angle_gamma   90.00
#
_symmetry.space_group_name_H-M   'P 1'
#
loop_
_entity.id
_entity.type
_entity.pdbx_description
1 polymer ?
#
loop_
_entity_poly.entity_id
_entity_poly.type
_entity_poly.pdbx_seq_one_letter_code
_entity_poly.pdbx_strand_id
1 'polypeptide(L)'
;MKLLRTAVVASLCVLAIASCKKNDSTPTGQAALVGKWNGQKIEASYALNGQKLHDTTINIVPPDLLIIEFRLDSVVIVNHRLSAFGDSTATADTSYYLVSAGKIIITGDLQHPENGETFTYQLSGSQLKMYQETHDTVSQGVETYGLTFYLNKM
;
A
#
# COMPACT_ATOMS: atom_id res chain seq x y z
N MET A 1 -33.20 -10.43 24.88
CA MET A 1 -34.08 -9.24 24.96
C MET A 1 -33.39 -8.19 25.79
N LYS A 2 -33.18 -7.01 25.19
CA LYS A 2 -33.34 -5.65 25.77
C LYS A 2 -32.49 -5.25 26.98
N LEU A 3 -31.89 -4.06 27.09
CA LEU A 3 -31.61 -2.88 26.25
C LEU A 3 -31.14 -1.81 27.27
N LEU A 4 -30.14 -1.00 26.93
CA LEU A 4 -30.07 0.48 27.07
C LEU A 4 -28.57 0.87 27.05
N ARG A 5 -28.01 1.53 26.00
CA ARG A 5 -28.19 2.95 25.57
C ARG A 5 -27.69 3.92 26.66
N THR A 6 -26.89 4.96 26.46
CA THR A 6 -26.28 5.68 25.32
C THR A 6 -25.33 6.72 25.95
N ALA A 7 -24.20 7.04 25.34
CA ALA A 7 -23.58 8.36 25.52
C ALA A 7 -23.06 8.85 24.17
N VAL A 8 -23.78 9.83 23.61
CA VAL A 8 -23.42 10.62 22.42
C VAL A 8 -23.71 12.06 22.78
N VAL A 9 -22.68 12.92 22.80
CA VAL A 9 -22.66 14.36 22.44
C VAL A 9 -21.17 14.69 22.24
N ALA A 10 -20.60 14.73 21.03
CA ALA A 10 -20.68 15.75 19.97
C ALA A 10 -19.99 17.09 20.30
N SER A 11 -19.03 17.44 19.42
CA SER A 11 -18.64 18.80 18.97
C SER A 11 -17.57 19.59 19.73
N LEU A 12 -16.40 19.71 19.09
CA LEU A 12 -15.75 21.00 18.83
C LEU A 12 -14.76 20.86 17.66
N CYS A 13 -15.18 21.33 16.50
CA CYS A 13 -14.34 21.65 15.35
C CYS A 13 -13.39 22.82 15.65
N VAL A 14 -12.47 23.06 14.69
CA VAL A 14 -11.89 24.36 14.28
C VAL A 14 -10.41 24.60 14.66
N LEU A 15 -9.59 24.61 13.59
CA LEU A 15 -8.27 25.24 13.41
C LEU A 15 -7.11 24.90 14.37
N ALA A 16 -6.16 24.12 13.86
CA ALA A 16 -4.74 24.41 14.07
C ALA A 16 -4.08 24.62 12.70
N ILE A 17 -4.17 25.85 12.19
CA ILE A 17 -3.25 26.33 11.16
C ILE A 17 -2.09 27.02 11.89
N ALA A 18 -0.88 26.67 11.44
CA ALA A 18 0.43 27.32 11.61
C ALA A 18 1.26 26.98 12.87
N SER A 19 2.37 26.24 12.66
CA SER A 19 3.69 26.90 12.57
C SER A 19 4.80 25.97 12.04
N CYS A 20 5.23 26.27 10.81
CA CYS A 20 6.61 26.26 10.28
C CYS A 20 7.56 25.09 10.58
N LYS A 21 7.43 24.01 9.80
CA LYS A 21 8.51 23.52 8.92
C LYS A 21 7.85 23.08 7.63
N LYS A 22 8.38 23.54 6.50
CA LYS A 22 7.94 23.14 5.15
C LYS A 22 8.35 21.66 4.95
N ASN A 23 7.57 20.75 5.53
CA ASN A 23 7.56 19.36 5.10
C ASN A 23 6.47 19.28 4.04
N ASP A 24 6.87 18.93 2.83
CA ASP A 24 5.97 18.70 1.71
C ASP A 24 4.84 17.76 2.16
N SER A 25 3.65 18.33 2.34
CA SER A 25 2.53 17.65 2.97
C SER A 25 2.01 16.57 2.03
N THR A 26 2.44 15.33 2.25
CA THR A 26 1.81 14.12 1.73
C THR A 26 0.30 14.23 2.02
N PRO A 27 -0.59 14.17 1.02
CA PRO A 27 -2.02 14.09 1.29
C PRO A 27 -2.27 12.85 2.15
N THR A 28 -2.82 13.05 3.35
CA THR A 28 -2.94 11.98 4.35
C THR A 28 -4.33 11.33 4.29
N GLY A 29 -4.36 10.01 4.48
CA GLY A 29 -5.59 9.25 4.65
C GLY A 29 -6.17 8.65 3.36
N GLN A 30 -7.19 7.84 3.55
CA GLN A 30 -7.78 6.96 2.53
C GLN A 30 -8.30 7.70 1.29
N ALA A 31 -8.83 8.90 1.46
CA ALA A 31 -9.37 9.72 0.36
C ALA A 31 -8.29 10.15 -0.64
N ALA A 32 -7.04 10.31 -0.20
CA ALA A 32 -5.94 10.72 -1.08
C ALA A 32 -5.54 9.64 -2.09
N LEU A 33 -5.73 8.37 -1.72
CA LEU A 33 -5.42 7.22 -2.56
C LEU A 33 -6.52 6.93 -3.58
N VAL A 34 -7.74 7.43 -3.38
CA VAL A 34 -8.87 7.12 -4.27
C VAL A 34 -8.54 7.48 -5.72
N GLY A 35 -8.81 6.52 -6.61
CA GLY A 35 -8.53 6.60 -8.03
C GLY A 35 -7.76 5.40 -8.56
N LYS A 36 -7.43 5.44 -9.84
CA LYS A 36 -6.66 4.42 -10.54
C LYS A 36 -5.19 4.82 -10.62
N TRP A 37 -4.33 3.84 -10.41
CA TRP A 37 -2.88 3.99 -10.34
C TRP A 37 -2.22 2.97 -11.27
N ASN A 38 -1.41 3.47 -12.20
CA ASN A 38 -0.68 2.64 -13.15
C ASN A 38 0.76 2.41 -12.67
N GLY A 39 1.16 1.15 -12.57
CA GLY A 39 2.52 0.75 -12.22
C GLY A 39 3.53 1.15 -13.28
N GLN A 40 4.64 1.69 -12.81
CA GLN A 40 5.76 2.15 -13.63
C GLN A 40 6.94 1.18 -13.50
N LYS A 41 7.27 0.81 -12.27
CA LYS A 41 8.32 -0.16 -11.96
C LYS A 41 8.15 -0.77 -10.58
N ILE A 42 8.83 -1.90 -10.37
CA ILE A 42 8.97 -2.59 -9.09
C ILE A 42 10.47 -2.70 -8.79
N GLU A 43 10.87 -2.29 -7.59
CA GLU A 43 12.20 -2.59 -7.07
C GLU A 43 12.07 -3.73 -6.07
N ALA A 44 12.85 -4.79 -6.28
CA ALA A 44 12.86 -5.96 -5.41
C ALA A 44 14.27 -6.19 -4.87
N SER A 45 14.38 -6.44 -3.57
CA SER A 45 15.66 -6.64 -2.90
C SER A 45 15.61 -7.85 -1.99
N TYR A 46 16.77 -8.49 -1.83
CA TYR A 46 16.98 -9.59 -0.90
C TYR A 46 18.28 -9.37 -0.13
N ALA A 47 18.21 -9.55 1.18
CA ALA A 47 19.35 -9.48 2.08
C ALA A 47 19.36 -10.69 3.03
N LEU A 48 20.55 -11.12 3.41
CA LEU A 48 20.77 -12.13 4.45
C LEU A 48 21.61 -11.51 5.56
N ASN A 49 21.12 -11.56 6.80
CA ASN A 49 21.77 -10.96 7.97
C ASN A 49 22.13 -9.47 7.78
N GLY A 50 21.25 -8.73 7.10
CA GLY A 50 21.44 -7.31 6.79
C GLY A 50 22.40 -7.02 5.62
N GLN A 51 23.06 -8.02 5.06
CA GLN A 51 23.87 -7.85 3.85
C GLN A 51 22.98 -8.01 2.62
N LYS A 52 22.83 -6.95 1.82
CA LYS A 52 22.10 -7.03 0.54
C LYS A 52 22.84 -7.95 -0.43
N LEU A 53 22.15 -8.98 -0.90
CA LEU A 53 22.66 -9.99 -1.82
C LEU A 53 22.13 -9.80 -3.23
N HIS A 54 20.89 -9.31 -3.37
CA HIS A 54 20.27 -9.07 -4.65
C HIS A 54 19.45 -7.78 -4.64
N ASP A 55 19.43 -7.11 -5.78
CA ASP A 55 18.63 -5.92 -6.05
C ASP A 55 18.28 -5.92 -7.54
N THR A 56 17.00 -5.80 -7.85
CA THR A 56 16.53 -5.79 -9.23
C THR A 56 15.44 -4.75 -9.42
N THR A 57 15.41 -4.18 -10.62
CA THR A 57 14.36 -3.25 -11.04
C THR A 57 13.62 -3.85 -12.23
N ILE A 58 12.31 -4.01 -12.07
CA ILE A 58 11.40 -4.50 -13.10
C ILE A 58 10.63 -3.29 -13.62
N ASN A 59 10.87 -2.89 -14.87
CA ASN A 59 10.06 -1.85 -15.50
C ASN A 59 8.77 -2.46 -16.01
N ILE A 60 7.64 -1.85 -15.69
CA ILE A 60 6.32 -2.31 -16.13
C ILE A 60 6.03 -1.62 -17.47
N VAL A 61 6.24 -2.37 -18.54
CA VAL A 61 5.98 -1.93 -19.90
C VAL A 61 5.13 -2.98 -20.62
N PRO A 62 4.32 -2.60 -21.61
CA PRO A 62 3.54 -3.57 -22.35
C PRO A 62 4.43 -4.73 -22.87
N PRO A 63 3.98 -5.98 -22.70
CA PRO A 63 2.61 -6.35 -22.39
C PRO A 63 2.32 -6.58 -20.89
N ASP A 64 3.29 -6.28 -20.02
CA ASP A 64 3.10 -6.27 -18.57
C ASP A 64 2.27 -5.06 -18.14
N LEU A 65 1.50 -5.23 -17.07
CA LEU A 65 0.67 -4.18 -16.49
C LEU A 65 0.50 -4.39 -14.98
N LEU A 66 0.32 -3.29 -14.27
CA LEU A 66 -0.15 -3.26 -12.89
C LEU A 66 -1.07 -2.05 -12.75
N ILE A 67 -2.33 -2.27 -12.45
CA ILE A 67 -3.31 -1.21 -12.22
C ILE A 67 -3.96 -1.46 -10.87
N ILE A 68 -3.82 -0.49 -9.97
CA ILE A 68 -4.44 -0.52 -8.65
C ILE A 68 -5.52 0.55 -8.59
N GLU A 69 -6.77 0.17 -8.32
CA GLU A 69 -7.88 1.08 -8.13
C GLU A 69 -8.32 1.08 -6.67
N PHE A 70 -8.10 2.20 -5.98
CA PHE A 70 -8.63 2.42 -4.63
C PHE A 70 -9.98 3.14 -4.71
N ARG A 71 -11.01 2.58 -4.07
CA ARG A 71 -12.37 3.12 -4.09
C ARG A 71 -12.79 3.71 -2.75
N LEU A 72 -13.76 4.62 -2.80
CA LEU A 72 -14.29 5.31 -1.62
C LEU A 72 -14.93 4.36 -0.59
N ASP A 73 -15.42 3.21 -1.02
CA ASP A 73 -16.05 2.18 -0.19
C ASP A 73 -15.06 1.19 0.44
N SER A 74 -13.76 1.53 0.44
CA SER A 74 -12.67 0.69 0.97
C SER A 74 -12.41 -0.58 0.16
N VAL A 75 -12.91 -0.67 -1.08
CA VAL A 75 -12.52 -1.72 -2.03
C VAL A 75 -11.25 -1.32 -2.76
N VAL A 76 -10.33 -2.28 -2.92
CA VAL A 76 -9.18 -2.17 -3.81
C VAL A 76 -9.26 -3.24 -4.88
N ILE A 77 -9.01 -2.84 -6.13
CA ILE A 77 -8.93 -3.76 -7.26
C ILE A 77 -7.52 -3.73 -7.82
N VAL A 78 -6.88 -4.89 -7.93
CA VAL A 78 -5.53 -5.05 -8.48
C VAL A 78 -5.63 -5.85 -9.77
N ASN A 79 -5.43 -5.18 -10.90
CA ASN A 79 -5.26 -5.85 -12.18
C ASN A 79 -3.79 -5.97 -12.49
N HIS A 80 -3.29 -7.16 -12.78
CA HIS A 80 -1.88 -7.34 -13.06
C HIS A 80 -1.62 -8.40 -14.11
N ARG A 81 -0.48 -8.24 -14.78
CA ARG A 81 0.23 -9.25 -15.54
C ARG A 81 1.69 -8.87 -15.46
N LEU A 82 2.48 -9.62 -14.72
CA LEU A 82 3.89 -9.31 -14.53
C LEU A 82 4.72 -10.55 -14.89
N SER A 83 5.23 -10.57 -16.13
CA SER A 83 6.03 -11.68 -16.67
C SER A 83 7.24 -12.02 -15.80
N ALA A 84 7.83 -11.03 -15.12
CA ALA A 84 8.92 -11.21 -14.17
C ALA A 84 8.57 -12.10 -12.96
N PHE A 85 7.27 -12.26 -12.66
CA PHE A 85 6.76 -13.14 -11.60
C PHE A 85 6.11 -14.42 -12.17
N GLY A 86 6.25 -14.68 -13.47
CA GLY A 86 5.72 -15.87 -14.13
C GLY A 86 4.28 -15.75 -14.63
N ASP A 87 3.67 -14.56 -14.56
CA ASP A 87 2.30 -14.37 -15.03
C ASP A 87 2.21 -14.48 -16.55
N SER A 88 1.42 -15.45 -17.02
CA SER A 88 1.17 -15.63 -18.45
C SER A 88 -0.10 -14.93 -18.94
N THR A 89 -1.05 -14.65 -18.03
CA THR A 89 -2.34 -14.01 -18.32
C THR A 89 -2.62 -12.88 -17.34
N ALA A 90 -3.41 -11.89 -17.77
CA ALA A 90 -3.86 -10.84 -16.86
C ALA A 90 -4.90 -11.38 -15.87
N THR A 91 -4.77 -10.99 -14.61
CA THR A 91 -5.64 -11.33 -13.49
C THR A 91 -6.18 -10.05 -12.84
N ALA A 92 -7.29 -10.18 -12.15
CA ALA A 92 -7.96 -9.09 -11.45
C ALA A 92 -8.43 -9.57 -10.08
N ASP A 93 -7.81 -9.05 -9.03
CA ASP A 93 -8.15 -9.38 -7.64
C ASP A 93 -8.92 -8.23 -7.00
N THR A 94 -9.92 -8.58 -6.20
CA THR A 94 -10.70 -7.61 -5.42
C THR A 94 -10.52 -7.92 -3.94
N SER A 95 -10.06 -6.92 -3.20
CA SER A 95 -9.81 -6.97 -1.77
C SER A 95 -10.37 -5.71 -1.11
N TYR A 96 -10.18 -5.59 0.20
CA TYR A 96 -10.42 -4.37 0.94
C TYR A 96 -9.11 -3.68 1.30
N TYR A 97 -9.16 -2.37 1.53
CA TYR A 97 -8.02 -1.62 2.01
C TYR A 97 -8.37 -0.63 3.12
N LEU A 98 -7.40 -0.38 3.98
CA LEU A 98 -7.46 0.59 5.07
C LEU A 98 -6.18 1.44 5.06
N VAL A 99 -6.29 2.69 5.51
CA VAL A 99 -5.12 3.56 5.70
C VAL A 99 -5.00 3.92 7.16
N SER A 100 -3.86 3.58 7.77
CA SER A 100 -3.58 3.89 9.17
C SER A 100 -2.10 4.20 9.37
N ALA A 101 -1.81 5.30 10.07
CA ALA A 101 -0.46 5.71 10.45
C ALA A 101 0.59 5.68 9.29
N GLY A 102 0.21 6.16 8.11
CA GLY A 102 1.12 6.18 6.94
C GLY A 102 1.33 4.82 6.27
N LYS A 103 0.46 3.84 6.58
CA LYS A 103 0.45 2.51 5.99
C LYS A 103 -0.86 2.25 5.25
N ILE A 104 -0.79 1.49 4.17
CA ILE A 104 -1.91 0.86 3.48
C ILE A 104 -1.95 -0.59 3.93
N ILE A 105 -3.10 -1.06 4.37
CA ILE A 105 -3.33 -2.45 4.71
C ILE A 105 -4.29 -3.01 3.67
N ILE A 106 -3.91 -4.07 2.96
CA ILE A 106 -4.74 -4.77 1.98
C ILE A 106 -5.16 -6.11 2.58
N THR A 107 -6.47 -6.36 2.68
CA THR A 107 -7.01 -7.55 3.35
C THR A 107 -8.22 -8.12 2.61
N GLY A 108 -8.41 -9.43 2.67
CA GLY A 108 -9.63 -10.10 2.21
C GLY A 108 -10.80 -9.95 3.19
N ASP A 109 -10.54 -9.51 4.43
CA ASP A 109 -11.55 -9.37 5.49
C ASP A 109 -11.30 -8.12 6.34
N LEU A 110 -12.28 -7.21 6.36
CA LEU A 110 -12.25 -5.99 7.16
C LEU A 110 -12.40 -6.23 8.67
N GLN A 111 -12.87 -7.41 9.10
CA GLN A 111 -12.97 -7.75 10.52
C GLN A 111 -11.61 -8.11 11.13
N HIS A 112 -10.67 -8.60 10.31
CA HIS A 112 -9.33 -9.03 10.73
C HIS A 112 -8.24 -8.40 9.84
N PRO A 113 -8.15 -7.06 9.79
CA PRO A 113 -7.19 -6.37 8.91
C PRO A 113 -5.74 -6.64 9.28
N GLU A 114 -5.44 -7.07 10.51
CA GLU A 114 -4.12 -7.47 10.98
C GLU A 114 -3.52 -8.66 10.22
N ASN A 115 -4.36 -9.46 9.54
CA ASN A 115 -3.90 -10.56 8.69
C ASN A 115 -3.58 -10.12 7.26
N GLY A 116 -3.79 -8.84 6.93
CA GLY A 116 -3.57 -8.27 5.61
C GLY A 116 -2.11 -7.93 5.33
N GLU A 117 -1.82 -7.70 4.06
CA GLU A 117 -0.53 -7.19 3.61
C GLU A 117 -0.42 -5.71 3.95
N THR A 118 0.71 -5.32 4.55
CA THR A 118 0.93 -3.96 5.01
C THR A 118 2.04 -3.30 4.22
N PHE A 119 1.72 -2.17 3.59
CA PHE A 119 2.64 -1.34 2.83
C PHE A 119 2.83 0.00 3.54
N THR A 120 4.07 0.39 3.77
CA THR A 120 4.38 1.81 3.99
C THR A 120 4.17 2.55 2.67
N TYR A 121 3.55 3.72 2.68
CA TYR A 121 3.32 4.47 1.44
C TYR A 121 3.79 5.92 1.53
N GLN A 122 4.16 6.47 0.37
CA GLN A 122 4.46 7.87 0.18
C GLN A 122 3.70 8.38 -1.05
N LEU A 123 3.06 9.53 -0.90
CA LEU A 123 2.25 10.15 -1.94
C LEU A 123 2.77 11.56 -2.24
N SER A 124 3.10 11.82 -3.51
CA SER A 124 3.59 13.12 -3.97
C SER A 124 2.88 13.49 -5.28
N GLY A 125 1.87 14.36 -5.20
CA GLY A 125 1.05 14.71 -6.35
C GLY A 125 0.37 13.50 -6.98
N SER A 126 0.72 13.18 -8.23
CA SER A 126 0.23 12.00 -8.96
C SER A 126 1.09 10.75 -8.74
N GLN A 127 2.12 10.78 -7.89
CA GLN A 127 3.01 9.64 -7.68
C GLN A 127 2.71 8.95 -6.35
N LEU A 128 2.55 7.64 -6.39
CA LEU A 128 2.40 6.78 -5.22
C LEU A 128 3.54 5.76 -5.18
N LYS A 129 4.26 5.74 -4.06
CA LYS A 129 5.24 4.72 -3.74
C LYS A 129 4.69 3.84 -2.64
N MET A 130 4.65 2.52 -2.83
CA MET A 130 4.27 1.54 -1.81
C MET A 130 5.45 0.62 -1.54
N TYR A 131 5.76 0.38 -0.27
CA TYR A 131 6.91 -0.40 0.17
C TYR A 131 6.50 -1.43 1.23
N GLN A 132 6.95 -2.67 1.04
CA GLN A 132 6.83 -3.74 2.01
C GLN A 132 8.19 -4.39 2.24
N GLU A 133 8.44 -4.74 3.49
CA GLU A 133 9.60 -5.52 3.92
C GLU A 133 9.11 -6.71 4.73
N THR A 134 9.55 -7.91 4.36
CA THR A 134 9.26 -9.16 5.06
C THR A 134 10.56 -9.71 5.61
N HIS A 135 10.50 -10.25 6.84
CA HIS A 135 11.64 -10.85 7.51
C HIS A 135 11.34 -12.29 7.89
N ASP A 136 12.19 -13.22 7.46
CA ASP A 136 12.07 -14.63 7.76
C ASP A 136 13.32 -15.12 8.50
N THR A 137 13.13 -15.91 9.55
CA THR A 137 14.24 -16.58 10.24
C THR A 137 14.47 -17.94 9.61
N VAL A 138 15.64 -18.12 8.99
CA VAL A 138 16.09 -19.37 8.39
C VAL A 138 17.29 -19.94 9.13
N SER A 139 17.70 -21.17 8.81
CA SER A 139 18.84 -21.83 9.45
C SER A 139 20.16 -21.05 9.33
N GLN A 140 20.28 -20.19 8.31
CA GLN A 140 21.45 -19.39 7.99
C GLN A 140 21.39 -17.96 8.53
N GLY A 141 20.30 -17.57 9.20
CA GLY A 141 20.11 -16.25 9.79
C GLY A 141 18.76 -15.62 9.47
N VAL A 142 18.73 -14.30 9.29
CA VAL A 142 17.50 -13.56 8.95
C VAL A 142 17.54 -13.15 7.48
N GLU A 143 16.58 -13.63 6.72
CA GLU A 143 16.32 -13.20 5.35
C GLU A 143 15.39 -11.98 5.39
N THR A 144 15.71 -10.98 4.57
CA THR A 144 14.87 -9.80 4.38
C THR A 144 14.53 -9.69 2.90
N TYR A 145 13.24 -9.63 2.58
CA TYR A 145 12.71 -9.39 1.25
C TYR A 145 12.03 -8.03 1.21
N GLY A 146 12.47 -7.15 0.31
CA GLY A 146 11.88 -5.83 0.14
C GLY A 146 11.24 -5.69 -1.24
N LEU A 147 10.01 -5.20 -1.29
CA LEU A 147 9.31 -4.85 -2.54
C LEU A 147 8.86 -3.40 -2.50
N THR A 148 9.19 -2.65 -3.55
CA THR A 148 8.76 -1.27 -3.74
C THR A 148 8.04 -1.10 -5.07
N PHE A 149 6.79 -0.68 -5.02
CA PHE A 149 5.99 -0.34 -6.19
C PHE A 149 6.00 1.16 -6.43
N TYR A 150 6.24 1.56 -7.67
CA TYR A 150 6.15 2.94 -8.11
C TYR A 150 4.97 3.06 -9.07
N LEU A 151 3.98 3.86 -8.68
CA LEU A 151 2.71 4.00 -9.39
C LEU A 151 2.49 5.48 -9.74
N ASN A 152 1.81 5.74 -10.86
CA ASN A 152 1.35 7.07 -11.24
C ASN A 152 -0.17 7.09 -11.38
N LYS A 153 -0.80 8.16 -10.91
CA LYS A 153 -2.25 8.36 -11.01
C LYS A 153 -2.65 8.48 -12.47
N MET A 154 -3.72 7.81 -12.84
CA MET A 154 -4.33 7.84 -14.19
C MET A 154 -5.35 8.98 -14.32
#